data_AF-A0AAT9I0Q7-F1
#
_entry.id   AF-A0AAT9I0Q7-F1
#
_cell.length_a   1.000
_cell.length_b   1.000
_cell.length_c   1.000
_cell.angle_alpha   90.00
_cell.angle_beta   90.00
_cell.angle_gamma   90.00
#
_symmetry.space_group_name_H-M   'P 1'
#
loop_
_entity.id
_entity.type
_entity.pdbx_description
1 polymer ?
#
loop_
_entity_poly.entity_id
_entity_poly.type
_entity_poly.pdbx_seq_one_letter_code
_entity_poly.pdbx_strand_id
1 'polypeptide(L)'
;MSDLLIRQTGLVRPPTRHGTKAHELTDVACLGLWVVRRTGDFKAVMPLAVATVPDRPHSLVRMPYSGWLPYHRAAVQLAGWHRPRTFDKPEVQDFFADCVAESCDGGDLALFTLAQNIRSLCPALTNPHLAADRLAFHPDRPLAADACKGLRHIRLRTNVRDETAQHFAFGKGGPDVQAGVGAGLWASKDNDRLFFATADKPSTAGPGSPSGSRLEPHWGKVSKDKEGWKRDTLKDVWNPQLLELLVAVKQSDDSPAAWAALAHQRRFAAAHFADPLMLPIELHLAHKLGSVLLPSHQLEPIQQSESS
;
A
#
# COMPACT_ATOMS: atom_id res chain seq x y z
N MET A 1 -12.33 -19.81 11.13
CA MET A 1 -13.39 -19.88 10.09
C MET A 1 -13.93 -18.49 9.75
N SER A 2 -14.10 -17.61 10.74
CA SER A 2 -14.26 -16.14 10.62
C SER A 2 -13.21 -15.45 9.73
N ASP A 3 -11.97 -15.96 9.71
CA ASP A 3 -10.80 -15.28 9.16
C ASP A 3 -10.69 -15.36 7.63
N LEU A 4 -11.30 -16.37 7.02
CA LEU A 4 -11.43 -16.52 5.56
C LEU A 4 -12.56 -15.63 5.03
N LEU A 5 -13.65 -15.50 5.78
CA LEU A 5 -14.81 -14.70 5.41
C LEU A 5 -14.47 -13.21 5.27
N ILE A 6 -13.66 -12.65 6.18
CA ILE A 6 -13.28 -11.22 6.13
C ILE A 6 -12.37 -10.91 4.92
N ARG A 7 -11.45 -11.81 4.58
CA ARG A 7 -10.61 -11.69 3.38
C ARG A 7 -11.43 -11.76 2.09
N GLN A 8 -12.47 -12.58 2.08
CA GLN A 8 -13.38 -12.71 0.94
C GLN A 8 -14.34 -11.53 0.84
N THR A 9 -14.77 -10.93 1.95
CA THR A 9 -15.75 -9.83 1.97
C THR A 9 -15.14 -8.46 1.76
N GLY A 10 -13.85 -8.27 2.07
CA GLY A 10 -13.19 -6.96 1.99
C GLY A 10 -13.67 -5.97 3.05
N LEU A 11 -14.08 -6.47 4.22
CA LEU A 11 -14.48 -5.63 5.36
C LEU A 11 -13.27 -4.86 5.90
N VAL A 12 -13.47 -3.56 6.11
CA VAL A 12 -12.44 -2.66 6.66
C VAL A 12 -12.93 -2.11 7.99
N ARG A 13 -12.07 -2.09 9.00
CA ARG A 13 -12.35 -1.39 10.26
C ARG A 13 -11.48 -0.14 10.28
N PRO A 14 -12.03 1.04 9.97
CA PRO A 14 -11.23 2.25 10.01
C PRO A 14 -10.70 2.47 11.43
N PRO A 15 -9.47 2.98 11.57
CA PRO A 15 -8.95 3.42 12.85
C PRO A 15 -9.87 4.51 13.42
N THR A 16 -9.96 4.58 14.75
CA THR A 16 -10.85 5.53 15.46
C THR A 16 -10.57 7.00 15.19
N ARG A 17 -9.37 7.33 14.68
CA ARG A 17 -8.99 8.67 14.25
C ARG A 17 -8.12 8.59 13.02
N HIS A 18 -8.30 9.54 12.11
CA HIS A 18 -7.48 9.71 10.92
C HIS A 18 -6.64 10.99 11.03
N GLY A 19 -5.43 10.98 10.45
CA GLY A 19 -4.53 12.12 10.52
C GLY A 19 -3.71 12.19 11.81
N THR A 20 -3.22 13.38 12.13
CA THR A 20 -2.43 13.62 13.36
C THR A 20 -3.32 14.15 14.49
N LYS A 21 -2.83 14.16 15.73
CA LYS A 21 -3.58 14.77 16.85
C LYS A 21 -3.87 16.27 16.65
N ALA A 22 -2.99 16.98 15.95
CA ALA A 22 -3.13 18.41 15.70
C ALA A 22 -3.98 18.72 14.47
N HIS A 23 -4.01 17.80 13.50
CA HIS A 23 -4.75 17.91 12.24
C HIS A 23 -5.46 16.59 12.00
N GLU A 24 -6.62 16.46 12.64
CA GLU A 24 -7.49 15.30 12.47
C GLU A 24 -8.19 15.37 11.12
N LEU A 25 -8.32 14.23 10.47
CA LEU A 25 -9.04 14.08 9.22
C LEU A 25 -10.32 13.31 9.50
N THR A 26 -11.43 13.73 8.88
CA THR A 26 -12.74 13.09 8.99
C THR A 26 -13.30 12.87 7.60
N ASP A 27 -14.12 11.83 7.44
CA ASP A 27 -14.88 11.57 6.21
C ASP A 27 -14.04 11.51 4.92
N VAL A 28 -12.81 10.98 5.02
CA VAL A 28 -11.90 10.83 3.89
C VAL A 28 -12.16 9.53 3.13
N ALA A 29 -12.57 9.63 1.87
CA ALA A 29 -12.56 8.51 0.94
C ALA A 29 -11.12 8.13 0.60
N CYS A 30 -10.83 6.83 0.47
CA CYS A 30 -9.49 6.36 0.12
C CYS A 30 -9.55 5.50 -1.15
N LEU A 31 -8.64 5.74 -2.09
CA LEU A 31 -8.56 5.06 -3.39
C LEU A 31 -7.14 4.54 -3.62
N GLY A 32 -6.98 3.24 -3.84
CA GLY A 32 -5.71 2.62 -4.24
C GLY A 32 -5.73 2.20 -5.70
N LEU A 33 -4.72 2.61 -6.46
CA LEU A 33 -4.53 2.18 -7.86
C LEU A 33 -3.45 1.11 -7.97
N TRP A 34 -3.74 0.06 -8.73
CA TRP A 34 -2.87 -1.10 -8.86
C TRP A 34 -2.87 -1.67 -10.28
N VAL A 35 -1.74 -2.20 -10.72
CA VAL A 35 -1.64 -3.02 -11.93
C VAL A 35 -1.22 -4.43 -11.54
N VAL A 36 -2.08 -5.40 -11.85
CA VAL A 36 -1.75 -6.82 -11.79
C VAL A 36 -0.84 -7.14 -12.97
N ARG A 37 0.36 -7.62 -12.69
CA ARG A 37 1.32 -8.07 -13.70
C ARG A 37 1.61 -9.54 -13.50
N ARG A 38 1.41 -10.33 -14.55
CA ARG A 38 1.85 -11.72 -14.64
C ARG A 38 2.67 -11.90 -15.91
N THR A 39 3.75 -12.65 -15.79
CA THR A 39 4.70 -12.98 -16.87
C THR A 39 4.69 -14.49 -17.10
N GLY A 40 5.20 -14.93 -18.24
CA GLY A 40 5.20 -16.35 -18.64
C GLY A 40 3.91 -16.74 -19.36
N ASP A 41 3.55 -18.02 -19.27
CA ASP A 41 2.44 -18.65 -20.01
C ASP A 41 1.07 -18.03 -19.70
N PHE A 42 0.98 -17.28 -18.60
CA PHE A 42 -0.20 -16.53 -18.22
C PHE A 42 0.09 -15.04 -18.10
N LYS A 43 0.35 -14.39 -19.25
CA LYS A 43 0.61 -12.95 -19.31
C LYS A 43 -0.65 -12.15 -18.99
N ALA A 44 -0.52 -11.22 -18.04
CA ALA A 44 -1.57 -10.26 -17.70
C ALA A 44 -0.94 -8.92 -17.34
N VAL A 45 -1.59 -7.84 -17.77
CA VAL A 45 -1.34 -6.45 -17.38
C VAL A 45 -2.70 -5.83 -17.17
N MET A 46 -3.27 -5.97 -15.97
CA MET A 46 -4.66 -5.60 -15.68
C MET A 46 -4.71 -4.51 -14.62
N PRO A 47 -5.21 -3.30 -14.94
CA PRO A 47 -5.37 -2.26 -13.94
C PRO A 47 -6.59 -2.57 -13.05
N LEU A 48 -6.48 -2.22 -11.78
CA LEU A 48 -7.52 -2.35 -10.77
C LEU A 48 -7.48 -1.10 -9.89
N ALA A 49 -8.65 -0.71 -9.40
CA ALA A 49 -8.77 0.32 -8.38
C ALA A 49 -9.61 -0.21 -7.22
N VAL A 50 -9.19 0.10 -5.99
CA VAL A 50 -9.89 -0.29 -4.76
C VAL A 50 -10.19 0.95 -3.95
N ALA A 51 -11.46 1.18 -3.66
CA ALA A 51 -11.92 2.32 -2.89
C ALA A 51 -12.51 1.90 -1.54
N THR A 52 -12.35 2.73 -0.53
CA THR A 52 -13.09 2.66 0.73
C THR A 52 -13.70 4.02 1.02
N VAL A 53 -14.95 4.00 1.46
CA VAL A 53 -15.74 5.20 1.75
C VAL A 53 -16.13 5.14 3.23
N PRO A 54 -16.00 6.24 4.00
CA PRO A 54 -16.26 6.27 5.45
C PRO A 54 -17.57 5.61 5.89
N ASP A 55 -18.65 5.80 5.11
CA ASP A 55 -19.99 5.28 5.43
C ASP A 55 -20.28 3.87 4.89
N ARG A 56 -19.30 3.23 4.23
CA ARG A 56 -19.47 1.91 3.63
C ARG A 56 -18.56 0.88 4.31
N PRO A 57 -19.12 -0.20 4.87
CA PRO A 57 -18.31 -1.18 5.62
C PRO A 57 -17.43 -2.07 4.71
N HIS A 58 -17.71 -2.09 3.41
CA HIS A 58 -17.02 -2.94 2.44
C HIS A 58 -16.23 -2.09 1.43
N SER A 59 -15.04 -2.57 1.09
CA SER A 59 -14.26 -2.01 -0.01
C SER A 59 -14.97 -2.23 -1.34
N LEU A 60 -14.89 -1.23 -2.21
CA LEU A 60 -15.34 -1.27 -3.59
C LEU A 60 -14.15 -1.50 -4.51
N VAL A 61 -14.39 -2.12 -5.64
CA VAL A 61 -13.39 -2.45 -6.63
C VAL A 61 -13.91 -2.03 -7.99
N ARG A 62 -13.06 -1.35 -8.74
CA ARG A 62 -13.26 -1.01 -10.14
C ARG A 62 -12.29 -1.83 -10.97
N MET A 63 -12.81 -2.49 -12.00
CA MET A 63 -12.05 -3.24 -13.00
C MET A 63 -12.40 -2.69 -14.39
N PRO A 64 -11.56 -2.91 -15.41
CA PRO A 64 -11.90 -2.55 -16.79
C PRO A 64 -13.30 -3.03 -17.17
N TYR A 65 -14.09 -2.19 -17.84
CA TYR A 65 -15.44 -2.54 -18.30
C TYR A 65 -16.48 -2.94 -17.22
N SER A 66 -16.21 -2.72 -15.94
CA SER A 66 -17.18 -2.89 -14.85
C SER A 66 -17.69 -1.55 -14.31
N GLY A 67 -18.59 -1.54 -13.34
CA GLY A 67 -18.76 -0.38 -12.46
C GLY A 67 -18.00 -0.59 -11.15
N TRP A 68 -18.25 0.24 -10.14
CA TRP A 68 -17.80 -0.05 -8.78
C TRP A 68 -18.57 -1.22 -8.19
N LEU A 69 -17.86 -2.28 -7.82
CA LEU A 69 -18.43 -3.51 -7.28
C LEU A 69 -17.91 -3.77 -5.86
N PRO A 70 -18.72 -4.32 -4.95
CA PRO A 70 -18.21 -4.82 -3.68
C PRO A 70 -17.09 -5.85 -3.88
N TYR A 71 -16.07 -5.83 -3.02
CA TYR A 71 -14.85 -6.63 -3.15
C TYR A 71 -15.10 -8.11 -3.47
N HIS A 72 -16.02 -8.75 -2.74
CA HIS A 72 -16.36 -10.17 -2.97
C HIS A 72 -16.89 -10.44 -4.39
N ARG A 73 -17.72 -9.55 -4.94
CA ARG A 73 -18.27 -9.70 -6.29
C ARG A 73 -17.18 -9.52 -7.34
N ALA A 74 -16.32 -8.52 -7.13
CA ALA A 74 -15.17 -8.31 -8.01
C ALA A 74 -14.21 -9.50 -8.01
N ALA A 75 -13.96 -10.12 -6.85
CA ALA A 75 -13.15 -11.33 -6.75
C ALA A 75 -13.77 -12.50 -7.56
N VAL A 76 -15.07 -12.75 -7.43
CA VAL A 76 -15.77 -13.79 -8.21
C VAL A 76 -15.71 -13.50 -9.70
N GLN A 77 -15.92 -12.25 -10.11
CA GLN A 77 -15.86 -11.85 -11.52
C GLN A 77 -14.43 -11.93 -12.09
N LEU A 78 -13.40 -11.63 -11.30
CA LEU A 78 -12.00 -11.82 -11.67
C LEU A 78 -11.63 -13.30 -11.86
N ALA A 79 -12.15 -14.17 -11.00
CA ALA A 79 -11.94 -15.60 -11.13
C ALA A 79 -12.50 -16.12 -12.46
N GLY A 80 -13.68 -15.66 -12.87
CA GLY A 80 -14.32 -16.00 -14.15
C GLY A 80 -13.97 -15.09 -15.33
N TRP A 81 -12.84 -14.35 -15.27
CA TRP A 81 -12.55 -13.30 -16.26
C TRP A 81 -12.24 -13.86 -17.65
N HIS A 82 -13.15 -13.68 -18.61
CA HIS A 82 -13.02 -14.19 -19.99
C HIS A 82 -12.62 -13.12 -21.03
N ARG A 83 -12.42 -11.87 -20.60
CA ARG A 83 -12.04 -10.74 -21.48
C ARG A 83 -10.52 -10.60 -21.60
N PRO A 84 -10.00 -9.77 -22.54
CA PRO A 84 -8.57 -9.45 -22.59
C PRO A 84 -8.04 -9.01 -21.22
N ARG A 85 -6.84 -9.50 -20.89
CA ARG A 85 -6.16 -9.31 -19.60
C ARG A 85 -4.89 -8.48 -19.72
N THR A 86 -4.56 -8.06 -20.94
CA THR A 86 -3.38 -7.24 -21.23
C THR A 86 -3.89 -5.92 -21.78
N PHE A 87 -3.75 -4.89 -20.94
CA PHE A 87 -4.05 -3.52 -21.29
C PHE A 87 -2.75 -2.80 -21.61
N ASP A 88 -2.78 -1.97 -22.64
CA ASP A 88 -1.65 -1.15 -23.01
C ASP A 88 -1.48 0.06 -22.05
N LYS A 89 -0.48 0.88 -22.34
CA LYS A 89 -0.15 2.03 -21.51
C LYS A 89 -1.26 3.10 -21.51
N PRO A 90 -1.74 3.59 -22.67
CA PRO A 90 -2.90 4.49 -22.72
C PRO A 90 -4.13 3.95 -21.99
N GLU A 91 -4.52 2.70 -22.23
CA GLU A 91 -5.71 2.09 -21.60
C GLU A 91 -5.62 2.09 -20.07
N VAL A 92 -4.45 1.79 -19.51
CA VAL A 92 -4.22 1.83 -18.06
C VAL A 92 -4.29 3.25 -17.51
N GLN A 93 -3.73 4.22 -18.24
CA GLN A 93 -3.72 5.61 -17.82
C GLN A 93 -5.12 6.23 -17.84
N ASP A 94 -5.88 5.97 -18.91
CA ASP A 94 -7.24 6.45 -19.07
C ASP A 94 -8.14 5.79 -18.01
N PHE A 95 -8.01 4.47 -17.78
CA PHE A 95 -8.71 3.79 -16.69
C PHE A 95 -8.42 4.41 -15.30
N PHE A 96 -7.17 4.77 -15.01
CA PHE A 96 -6.83 5.42 -13.75
C PHE A 96 -7.38 6.85 -13.65
N ALA A 97 -7.36 7.61 -14.75
CA ALA A 97 -7.97 8.93 -14.79
C ALA A 97 -9.49 8.85 -14.52
N ASP A 98 -10.17 7.89 -15.18
CA ASP A 98 -11.60 7.64 -14.99
C ASP A 98 -11.91 7.24 -13.54
N CYS A 99 -11.13 6.33 -12.95
CA CYS A 99 -11.34 5.91 -11.55
C CYS A 99 -11.21 7.09 -10.57
N VAL A 100 -10.24 7.97 -10.79
CA VAL A 100 -10.05 9.16 -9.94
C VAL A 100 -11.22 10.13 -10.15
N ALA A 101 -11.59 10.42 -11.40
CA ALA A 101 -12.71 11.31 -11.70
C ALA A 101 -14.04 10.79 -11.15
N GLU A 102 -14.33 9.48 -11.31
CA GLU A 102 -15.52 8.82 -10.75
C GLU A 102 -15.55 8.85 -9.20
N SER A 103 -14.38 8.93 -8.55
CA SER A 103 -14.26 8.93 -7.08
C SER A 103 -14.23 10.34 -6.47
N CYS A 104 -14.03 11.37 -7.29
CA CYS A 104 -14.05 12.76 -6.86
C CYS A 104 -15.50 13.28 -6.89
N ASP A 105 -16.21 13.16 -5.77
CA ASP A 105 -17.60 13.62 -5.61
C ASP A 105 -17.71 14.99 -4.92
N GLY A 106 -16.58 15.68 -4.72
CA GLY A 106 -16.48 16.94 -3.99
C GLY A 106 -16.07 16.79 -2.53
N GLY A 107 -16.01 15.57 -2.00
CA GLY A 107 -15.42 15.24 -0.70
C GLY A 107 -13.90 15.07 -0.74
N ASP A 108 -13.32 14.81 0.43
CA ASP A 108 -11.89 14.57 0.59
C ASP A 108 -11.51 13.16 0.10
N LEU A 109 -10.56 13.08 -0.85
CA LEU A 109 -10.11 11.82 -1.44
C LEU A 109 -8.59 11.63 -1.26
N ALA A 110 -8.20 10.61 -0.52
CA ALA A 110 -6.82 10.13 -0.45
C ALA A 110 -6.54 9.10 -1.55
N LEU A 111 -5.78 9.49 -2.57
CA LEU A 111 -5.29 8.61 -3.61
C LEU A 111 -3.94 7.99 -3.22
N PHE A 112 -3.86 6.66 -3.20
CA PHE A 112 -2.66 5.89 -2.95
C PHE A 112 -2.14 5.25 -4.24
N THR A 113 -0.85 5.43 -4.52
CA THR A 113 -0.17 4.71 -5.60
C THR A 113 1.16 4.14 -5.11
N LEU A 114 1.51 2.92 -5.56
CA LEU A 114 2.83 2.34 -5.30
C LEU A 114 3.74 2.58 -6.51
N ALA A 115 4.76 3.42 -6.36
CA ALA A 115 5.65 3.82 -7.44
C ALA A 115 6.20 2.63 -8.24
N GLN A 116 6.70 1.59 -7.55
CA GLN A 116 7.26 0.41 -8.20
C GLN A 116 6.23 -0.37 -9.04
N ASN A 117 4.95 -0.33 -8.66
CA ASN A 117 3.88 -1.04 -9.36
C ASN A 117 3.46 -0.33 -10.66
N ILE A 118 3.31 0.99 -10.59
CA ILE A 118 2.71 1.78 -11.69
C ILE A 118 3.74 2.44 -12.63
N ARG A 119 5.01 2.61 -12.23
CA ARG A 119 5.99 3.47 -12.93
C ARG A 119 6.16 3.23 -14.43
N SER A 120 6.08 1.98 -14.90
CA SER A 120 6.31 1.70 -16.33
C SER A 120 5.10 2.07 -17.20
N LEU A 121 3.91 2.17 -16.61
CA LEU A 121 2.66 2.50 -17.31
C LEU A 121 2.27 3.95 -17.04
N CYS A 122 2.68 4.53 -15.91
CA CYS A 122 2.42 5.93 -15.57
C CYS A 122 3.76 6.68 -15.36
N PRO A 123 4.50 7.00 -16.44
CA PRO A 123 5.80 7.65 -16.34
C PRO A 123 5.73 9.05 -15.70
N ALA A 124 4.60 9.74 -15.82
CA ALA A 124 4.36 11.02 -15.14
C ALA A 124 4.43 10.92 -13.61
N LEU A 125 4.23 9.72 -13.05
CA LEU A 125 4.34 9.44 -11.61
C LEU A 125 5.72 8.90 -11.22
N THR A 126 6.71 9.00 -12.11
CA THR A 126 8.12 8.70 -11.80
C THR A 126 8.83 9.93 -11.25
N ASN A 127 9.93 9.73 -10.53
CA ASN A 127 10.68 10.81 -9.90
C ASN A 127 11.03 11.99 -10.82
N PRO A 128 11.53 11.81 -12.07
CA PRO A 128 11.90 12.94 -12.92
C PRO A 128 10.71 13.76 -13.46
N HIS A 129 9.49 13.19 -13.44
CA HIS A 129 8.31 13.84 -14.01
C HIS A 129 7.28 14.23 -12.96
N LEU A 130 7.46 13.79 -11.71
CA LEU A 130 6.56 14.11 -10.63
C LEU A 130 6.70 15.60 -10.28
N ALA A 131 5.59 16.32 -10.40
CA ALA A 131 5.50 17.72 -10.03
C ALA A 131 4.59 17.87 -8.79
N ALA A 132 4.97 18.77 -7.88
CA ALA A 132 4.15 19.08 -6.72
C ALA A 132 2.78 19.61 -7.16
N ASP A 133 1.73 19.15 -6.49
CA ASP A 133 0.34 19.58 -6.66
C ASP A 133 -0.22 19.37 -8.08
N ARG A 134 0.40 18.47 -8.84
CA ARG A 134 -0.06 18.05 -10.18
C ARG A 134 -0.17 16.53 -10.25
N LEU A 135 -1.40 16.03 -10.39
CA LEU A 135 -1.64 14.62 -10.74
C LEU A 135 -1.65 14.44 -12.26
N ALA A 136 -0.84 13.52 -12.75
CA ALA A 136 -0.84 13.15 -14.16
C ALA A 136 -0.50 11.66 -14.30
N PHE A 137 -1.31 10.89 -15.03
CA PHE A 137 -0.98 9.51 -15.41
C PHE A 137 -0.22 9.48 -16.74
N HIS A 138 -0.52 10.42 -17.62
CA HIS A 138 0.20 10.72 -18.85
C HIS A 138 0.96 12.06 -18.72
N PRO A 139 2.23 12.18 -19.13
CA PRO A 139 3.02 13.42 -18.95
C PRO A 139 2.32 14.67 -19.51
N ASP A 140 1.74 14.54 -20.70
CA ASP A 140 1.11 15.66 -21.42
C ASP A 140 -0.39 15.85 -21.12
N ARG A 141 -1.00 14.97 -20.30
CA ARG A 141 -2.43 15.06 -19.94
C ARG A 141 -2.59 15.01 -18.42
N PRO A 142 -2.28 16.10 -17.70
CA PRO A 142 -2.59 16.19 -16.28
C PRO A 142 -4.10 16.16 -16.06
N LEU A 143 -4.53 15.65 -14.89
CA LEU A 143 -5.92 15.81 -14.47
C LEU A 143 -6.17 17.28 -14.14
N ALA A 144 -7.32 17.79 -14.58
CA ALA A 144 -7.71 19.16 -14.33
C ALA A 144 -8.00 19.34 -12.82
N ALA A 145 -7.51 20.45 -12.24
CA ALA A 145 -7.59 20.69 -10.79
C ALA A 145 -9.05 20.86 -10.30
N ASP A 146 -9.92 21.39 -11.17
CA ASP A 146 -11.36 21.54 -10.95
C ASP A 146 -12.10 20.20 -10.96
N ALA A 147 -11.68 19.26 -11.80
CA ALA A 147 -12.27 17.92 -11.91
C ALA A 147 -12.00 17.03 -10.68
N CYS A 148 -11.07 17.43 -9.81
CA CYS A 148 -10.62 16.63 -8.67
C CYS A 148 -10.51 17.47 -7.39
N LYS A 149 -11.49 18.35 -7.15
CA LYS A 149 -11.59 19.09 -5.89
C LYS A 149 -11.63 18.09 -4.72
N GLY A 150 -10.75 18.26 -3.74
CA GLY A 150 -10.65 17.33 -2.60
C GLY A 150 -9.57 16.25 -2.74
N LEU A 151 -8.93 16.11 -3.89
CA LEU A 151 -7.92 15.07 -4.13
C LEU A 151 -6.58 15.36 -3.44
N ARG A 152 -6.08 14.38 -2.69
CA ARG A 152 -4.71 14.33 -2.15
C ARG A 152 -4.03 13.07 -2.62
N HIS A 153 -2.89 13.22 -3.29
CA HIS A 153 -2.13 12.10 -3.82
C HIS A 153 -0.96 11.78 -2.91
N ILE A 154 -0.99 10.59 -2.30
CA ILE A 154 0.10 10.02 -1.53
C ILE A 154 0.73 8.92 -2.38
N ARG A 155 1.97 9.15 -2.80
CA ARG A 155 2.79 8.20 -3.55
C ARG A 155 3.68 7.43 -2.58
N LEU A 156 3.63 6.10 -2.66
CA LEU A 156 4.33 5.19 -1.78
C LEU A 156 5.52 4.56 -2.50
N ARG A 157 6.60 4.30 -1.74
CA ARG A 157 7.73 3.46 -2.18
C ARG A 157 8.10 2.47 -1.09
N THR A 158 8.35 1.24 -1.49
CA THR A 158 8.87 0.17 -0.62
C THR A 158 10.33 -0.12 -0.93
N ASN A 159 10.97 -0.95 -0.10
CA ASN A 159 12.34 -1.44 -0.31
C ASN A 159 12.51 -2.46 -1.44
N VAL A 160 11.46 -2.73 -2.22
CA VAL A 160 11.54 -3.64 -3.37
C VAL A 160 12.60 -3.13 -4.35
N ARG A 161 13.54 -4.02 -4.73
CA ARG A 161 14.73 -3.73 -5.56
C ARG A 161 15.75 -2.79 -4.91
N ASP A 162 15.83 -2.80 -3.58
CA ASP A 162 16.77 -1.97 -2.81
C ASP A 162 16.56 -0.46 -3.03
N GLU A 163 15.35 -0.06 -3.43
CA GLU A 163 15.03 1.31 -3.83
C GLU A 163 14.70 2.25 -2.65
N THR A 164 14.71 1.77 -1.40
CA THR A 164 14.58 2.62 -0.21
C THR A 164 15.78 2.42 0.71
N ALA A 165 16.20 3.49 1.38
CA ALA A 165 17.30 3.46 2.33
C ALA A 165 17.10 2.38 3.41
N GLN A 166 18.20 1.77 3.84
CA GLN A 166 18.23 1.02 5.09
C GLN A 166 17.97 2.00 6.23
N HIS A 167 17.15 1.61 7.20
CA HIS A 167 16.79 2.49 8.32
C HIS A 167 17.37 1.92 9.63
N PHE A 168 17.62 2.83 10.56
CA PHE A 168 17.92 2.52 11.94
C PHE A 168 17.08 3.46 12.81
N ALA A 169 16.43 2.92 13.84
CA ALA A 169 15.62 3.70 14.75
C ALA A 169 15.81 3.19 16.18
N PHE A 170 15.61 4.09 17.14
CA PHE A 170 15.54 3.75 18.56
C PHE A 170 14.09 3.36 18.91
N GLY A 171 13.94 2.43 19.85
CA GLY A 171 12.63 2.03 20.38
C GLY A 171 11.99 3.14 21.22
N LYS A 172 10.77 2.91 21.70
CA LYS A 172 9.97 3.89 22.45
C LYS A 172 10.64 4.49 23.69
N GLY A 173 11.64 3.82 24.27
CA GLY A 173 12.40 4.33 25.42
C GLY A 173 13.62 5.19 25.08
N GLY A 174 13.90 5.44 23.79
CA GLY A 174 15.06 6.21 23.37
C GLY A 174 16.35 5.39 23.25
N PRO A 175 17.48 6.04 22.94
CA PRO A 175 18.75 5.39 22.61
C PRO A 175 19.31 4.53 23.75
N ASP A 176 19.04 4.92 25.00
CA ASP A 176 19.58 4.26 26.19
C ASP A 176 18.77 3.03 26.63
N VAL A 177 17.54 2.87 26.12
CA VAL A 177 16.60 1.83 26.56
C VAL A 177 16.47 0.70 25.52
N GLN A 178 16.36 1.05 24.24
CA GLN A 178 16.20 0.06 23.18
C GLN A 178 16.78 0.56 21.86
N ALA A 179 17.97 0.04 21.51
CA ALA A 179 18.54 0.21 20.18
C ALA A 179 17.92 -0.81 19.21
N GLY A 180 17.64 -0.37 17.98
CA GLY A 180 17.22 -1.27 16.91
C GLY A 180 15.72 -1.47 16.86
N VAL A 181 15.10 -0.67 15.99
CA VAL A 181 13.74 -0.76 15.47
C VAL A 181 12.66 -0.07 16.31
N GLY A 182 12.28 1.14 15.87
CA GLY A 182 11.10 1.86 16.32
C GLY A 182 10.06 1.94 15.20
N ALA A 183 8.79 1.74 15.54
CA ALA A 183 7.66 1.92 14.62
C ALA A 183 7.06 3.32 14.72
N GLY A 184 6.58 3.81 13.58
CA GLY A 184 5.77 5.02 13.44
C GLY A 184 6.12 5.83 12.20
N LEU A 185 5.88 7.15 12.25
CA LEU A 185 5.86 8.05 11.09
C LEU A 185 6.75 9.27 11.28
N TRP A 186 7.84 9.35 10.51
CA TRP A 186 8.89 10.37 10.65
C TRP A 186 8.92 11.29 9.43
N ALA A 187 9.06 12.59 9.65
CA ALA A 187 9.24 13.54 8.55
C ALA A 187 10.69 13.53 8.06
N SER A 188 10.89 13.74 6.75
CA SER A 188 12.20 14.08 6.21
C SER A 188 12.62 15.47 6.68
N LYS A 189 13.92 15.67 6.91
CA LYS A 189 14.47 17.00 7.21
C LYS A 189 14.55 17.88 5.96
N ASP A 190 14.73 17.26 4.81
CA ASP A 190 15.03 17.95 3.55
C ASP A 190 13.79 18.19 2.68
N ASN A 191 12.65 17.60 3.04
CA ASN A 191 11.42 17.68 2.26
C ASN A 191 10.19 17.56 3.17
N ASP A 192 9.40 18.62 3.23
CA ASP A 192 8.20 18.77 4.07
C ASP A 192 7.01 17.88 3.64
N ARG A 193 7.07 17.32 2.42
CA ARG A 193 6.07 16.40 1.87
C ARG A 193 6.51 14.94 1.94
N LEU A 194 7.73 14.67 2.36
CA LEU A 194 8.31 13.34 2.42
C LEU A 194 8.33 12.81 3.84
N PHE A 195 7.74 11.63 4.02
CA PHE A 195 7.65 10.95 5.29
C PHE A 195 8.11 9.50 5.14
N PHE A 196 8.50 8.93 6.27
CA PHE A 196 8.97 7.56 6.38
C PHE A 196 8.14 6.84 7.44
N ALA A 197 7.61 5.68 7.09
CA ALA A 197 6.77 4.88 7.95
C ALA A 197 7.38 3.49 8.19
N THR A 198 7.60 3.13 9.45
CA THR A 198 8.04 1.80 9.88
C THR A 198 6.95 1.10 10.69
N ALA A 199 6.82 -0.21 10.53
CA ALA A 199 5.96 -1.04 11.36
C ALA A 199 6.72 -1.62 12.56
N ASP A 200 5.99 -2.05 13.59
CA ASP A 200 6.55 -2.85 14.68
C ASP A 200 6.88 -4.27 14.19
N LYS A 201 7.78 -4.95 14.92
CA LYS A 201 8.16 -6.33 14.60
C LYS A 201 6.93 -7.23 14.71
N PRO A 202 6.49 -7.89 13.62
CA PRO A 202 5.37 -8.79 13.71
C PRO A 202 5.73 -9.96 14.62
N SER A 203 4.75 -10.43 15.38
CA SER A 203 4.93 -11.55 16.32
C SER A 203 5.46 -12.83 15.64
N THR A 204 5.24 -12.96 14.34
CA THR A 204 5.66 -14.09 13.50
C THR A 204 7.04 -13.91 12.85
N ALA A 205 7.69 -12.75 12.96
CA ALA A 205 9.05 -12.59 12.46
C ALA A 205 10.02 -13.46 13.28
N GLY A 206 10.91 -14.16 12.58
CA GLY A 206 11.90 -15.06 13.19
C GLY A 206 12.82 -14.36 14.22
N PRO A 207 13.77 -15.11 14.81
CA PRO A 207 14.60 -14.65 15.93
C PRO A 207 15.60 -13.53 15.56
N GLY A 208 15.51 -12.96 14.34
CA GLY A 208 16.31 -11.82 13.90
C GLY A 208 16.35 -10.74 14.98
N SER A 209 17.56 -10.42 15.41
CA SER A 209 17.81 -9.53 16.53
C SER A 209 17.51 -8.10 16.08
N PRO A 210 16.73 -7.31 16.85
CA PRO A 210 16.61 -5.88 16.60
C PRO A 210 17.98 -5.18 16.66
N SER A 211 18.90 -5.73 17.46
CA SER A 211 20.31 -5.31 17.59
C SER A 211 21.25 -6.03 16.61
N GLY A 212 20.72 -6.79 15.64
CA GLY A 212 21.53 -7.49 14.68
C GLY A 212 22.41 -6.49 13.92
N SER A 213 23.67 -6.86 13.70
CA SER A 213 24.70 -6.01 13.09
C SER A 213 25.09 -4.73 13.85
N ARG A 214 24.74 -4.60 15.14
CA ARG A 214 25.25 -3.52 16.00
C ARG A 214 26.77 -3.67 16.17
N LEU A 215 27.53 -2.69 15.68
CA LEU A 215 28.99 -2.61 15.85
C LEU A 215 29.40 -2.21 17.27
N GLU A 216 28.55 -1.43 17.94
CA GLU A 216 28.77 -1.01 19.33
C GLU A 216 28.66 -2.19 20.31
N PRO A 217 29.63 -2.37 21.21
CA PRO A 217 29.50 -3.31 22.32
C PRO A 217 28.32 -2.96 23.20
N HIS A 218 27.55 -3.96 23.62
CA HIS A 218 26.53 -3.81 24.66
C HIS A 218 26.57 -4.99 25.62
N TRP A 219 26.10 -4.77 26.84
CA TRP A 219 25.99 -5.83 27.84
C TRP A 219 24.80 -6.73 27.53
N GLY A 220 24.99 -8.05 27.59
CA GLY A 220 23.90 -9.01 27.45
C GLY A 220 24.36 -10.46 27.51
N LYS A 221 23.46 -11.40 27.22
CA LYS A 221 23.81 -12.83 27.18
C LYS A 221 24.74 -13.15 26.00
N VAL A 222 25.93 -13.65 26.34
CA VAL A 222 26.97 -14.13 25.41
C VAL A 222 26.83 -15.64 25.19
N SER A 223 26.41 -16.37 26.22
CA SER A 223 26.06 -17.80 26.16
C SER A 223 24.87 -18.09 27.08
N LYS A 224 24.45 -19.37 27.14
CA LYS A 224 23.30 -19.82 27.95
C LYS A 224 23.44 -19.43 29.43
N ASP A 225 24.68 -19.40 29.93
CA ASP A 225 25.02 -19.22 31.35
C ASP A 225 25.96 -18.03 31.63
N LYS A 226 26.24 -17.19 30.63
CA LYS A 226 27.19 -16.07 30.77
C LYS A 226 26.67 -14.77 30.18
N GLU A 227 26.60 -13.76 31.01
CA GLU A 227 26.44 -12.37 30.60
C GLU A 227 27.80 -11.67 30.44
N GLY A 228 27.87 -10.71 29.54
CA GLY A 228 29.06 -9.92 29.29
C GLY A 228 28.89 -8.95 28.14
N TRP A 229 29.94 -8.19 27.86
CA TRP A 229 30.01 -7.33 26.69
C TRP A 229 30.05 -8.19 25.41
N LYS A 230 29.10 -7.96 24.51
CA LYS A 230 29.06 -8.60 23.19
C LYS A 230 28.86 -7.58 22.07
N ARG A 231 29.29 -7.97 20.87
CA ARG A 231 28.96 -7.31 19.60
C ARG A 231 28.11 -8.28 18.80
N ASP A 232 26.94 -7.84 18.35
CA ASP A 232 26.01 -8.68 17.59
C ASP A 232 26.27 -8.52 16.07
N THR A 233 27.54 -8.58 15.66
CA THR A 233 27.94 -8.52 14.24
C THR A 233 27.54 -9.80 13.52
N LEU A 234 27.08 -9.70 12.27
CA LEU A 234 26.69 -10.83 11.40
C LEU A 234 25.41 -11.59 11.83
N LYS A 235 24.57 -10.99 12.68
CA LYS A 235 23.23 -11.52 12.96
C LYS A 235 22.21 -10.96 11.99
N ASP A 236 21.28 -11.82 11.55
CA ASP A 236 20.12 -11.40 10.78
C ASP A 236 19.37 -10.30 11.53
N VAL A 237 19.27 -9.14 10.88
CA VAL A 237 18.57 -7.96 11.40
C VAL A 237 17.16 -7.98 10.87
N TRP A 238 16.18 -7.81 11.75
CA TRP A 238 14.83 -7.60 11.30
C TRP A 238 14.71 -6.22 10.63
N ASN A 239 14.34 -6.19 9.36
CA ASN A 239 14.05 -4.95 8.62
C ASN A 239 12.54 -4.67 8.71
N PRO A 240 12.07 -3.64 9.45
CA PRO A 240 10.66 -3.21 9.49
C PRO A 240 10.08 -2.73 8.16
N GLN A 241 10.81 -2.90 7.05
CA GLN A 241 10.39 -2.57 5.69
C GLN A 241 9.91 -1.12 5.62
N LEU A 242 10.89 -0.21 5.56
CA LEU A 242 10.67 1.22 5.42
C LEU A 242 9.71 1.53 4.27
N LEU A 243 8.65 2.26 4.57
CA LEU A 243 7.70 2.76 3.60
C LEU A 243 7.90 4.27 3.43
N GLU A 244 8.35 4.68 2.26
CA GLU A 244 8.43 6.08 1.87
C GLU A 244 7.03 6.56 1.48
N LEU A 245 6.61 7.71 2.02
CA LEU A 245 5.32 8.34 1.78
C LEU A 245 5.56 9.77 1.29
N LEU A 246 5.28 10.04 0.02
CA LEU A 246 5.38 11.38 -0.55
C LEU A 246 3.97 11.93 -0.80
N VAL A 247 3.63 13.03 -0.13
CA VAL A 247 2.38 13.78 -0.39
C VAL A 247 2.59 14.66 -1.62
N ALA A 248 2.36 14.06 -2.79
CA ALA A 248 2.62 14.66 -4.09
C ALA A 248 1.61 15.74 -4.45
N VAL A 249 0.33 15.53 -4.13
CA VAL A 249 -0.74 16.52 -4.32
C VAL A 249 -1.41 16.81 -2.99
N LYS A 250 -1.51 18.10 -2.65
CA LYS A 250 -2.25 18.60 -1.49
C LYS A 250 -2.94 19.93 -1.81
N GLN A 251 -3.88 20.33 -0.97
CA GLN A 251 -4.45 21.67 -0.94
C GLN A 251 -3.55 22.63 -0.14
N SER A 252 -3.74 23.94 -0.32
CA SER A 252 -2.86 24.96 0.28
C SER A 252 -2.81 24.90 1.80
N ASP A 253 -3.95 24.63 2.44
CA ASP A 253 -4.18 24.55 3.88
C ASP A 253 -3.93 23.15 4.47
N ASP A 254 -3.72 22.14 3.63
CA ASP A 254 -3.43 20.79 4.08
C ASP A 254 -2.11 20.69 4.84
N SER A 255 -2.15 19.96 5.95
CA SER A 255 -0.97 19.42 6.63
C SER A 255 -0.49 18.14 5.94
N PRO A 256 0.69 18.12 5.28
CA PRO A 256 1.22 16.91 4.65
C PRO A 256 1.38 15.76 5.65
N ALA A 257 1.72 16.09 6.90
CA ALA A 257 1.86 15.11 7.97
C ALA A 257 0.55 14.38 8.30
N ALA A 258 -0.60 15.06 8.20
CA ALA A 258 -1.91 14.43 8.41
C ALA A 258 -2.22 13.40 7.32
N TRP A 259 -1.96 13.73 6.06
CA TRP A 259 -2.18 12.83 4.92
C TRP A 259 -1.20 11.65 4.91
N ALA A 260 0.05 11.86 5.29
CA ALA A 260 1.00 10.78 5.50
C ALA A 260 0.61 9.88 6.69
N ALA A 261 0.10 10.47 7.78
CA ALA A 261 -0.41 9.72 8.93
C ALA A 261 -1.62 8.88 8.56
N LEU A 262 -2.53 9.40 7.72
CA LEU A 262 -3.64 8.63 7.17
C LEU A 262 -3.11 7.38 6.45
N ALA A 263 -2.19 7.53 5.50
CA ALA A 263 -1.62 6.38 4.77
C ALA A 263 -0.99 5.34 5.71
N HIS A 264 -0.28 5.79 6.75
CA HIS A 264 0.28 4.90 7.78
C HIS A 264 -0.83 4.19 8.58
N GLN A 265 -1.83 4.91 9.05
CA GLN A 265 -2.97 4.36 9.80
C GLN A 265 -3.80 3.36 8.98
N ARG A 266 -3.95 3.58 7.67
CA ARG A 266 -4.64 2.63 6.76
C ARG A 266 -3.97 1.25 6.70
N ARG A 267 -2.71 1.12 7.13
CA ARG A 267 -2.03 -0.18 7.26
C ARG A 267 -2.57 -1.02 8.42
N PHE A 268 -3.19 -0.39 9.41
CA PHE A 268 -3.79 -1.04 10.58
C PHE A 268 -5.30 -1.26 10.42
N ALA A 269 -5.89 -0.85 9.28
CA ALA A 269 -7.33 -0.94 9.05
C ALA A 269 -7.81 -2.39 8.78
N ALA A 270 -6.88 -3.32 8.59
CA ALA A 270 -7.19 -4.73 8.43
C ALA A 270 -7.54 -5.37 9.78
N ALA A 271 -8.83 -5.45 10.10
CA ALA A 271 -9.33 -5.95 11.38
C ALA A 271 -8.88 -7.38 11.75
N HIS A 272 -8.36 -8.15 10.79
CA HIS A 272 -7.99 -9.55 10.93
C HIS A 272 -6.47 -9.78 11.04
N PHE A 273 -5.67 -8.71 11.00
CA PHE A 273 -4.24 -8.80 11.30
C PHE A 273 -3.97 -8.06 12.61
N ALA A 274 -3.27 -8.74 13.53
CA ALA A 274 -2.73 -8.10 14.73
C ALA A 274 -1.57 -7.16 14.37
N ASP A 275 -0.84 -7.49 13.30
CA ASP A 275 0.31 -6.75 12.80
C ASP A 275 -0.09 -5.83 11.63
N PRO A 276 0.55 -4.66 11.46
CA PRO A 276 0.26 -3.76 10.35
C PRO A 276 0.61 -4.37 9.00
N LEU A 277 -0.21 -4.04 7.99
CA LEU A 277 0.08 -4.35 6.59
C LEU A 277 1.34 -3.62 6.10
N MET A 278 1.98 -4.16 5.07
CA MET A 278 3.09 -3.47 4.38
C MET A 278 2.62 -2.21 3.64
N LEU A 279 1.41 -2.26 3.06
CA LEU A 279 0.80 -1.18 2.28
C LEU A 279 -0.53 -0.76 2.95
N PRO A 280 -1.04 0.47 2.68
CA PRO A 280 -2.41 0.82 2.99
C PRO A 280 -3.39 -0.25 2.50
N ILE A 281 -4.49 -0.45 3.23
CA ILE A 281 -5.44 -1.54 2.98
C ILE A 281 -5.94 -1.57 1.54
N GLU A 282 -6.13 -0.43 0.89
CA GLU A 282 -6.61 -0.31 -0.49
C GLU A 282 -5.63 -0.97 -1.47
N LEU A 283 -4.34 -0.62 -1.38
CA LEU A 283 -3.30 -1.21 -2.21
C LEU A 283 -3.05 -2.69 -1.85
N HIS A 284 -3.16 -3.05 -0.57
CA HIS A 284 -3.04 -4.43 -0.14
C HIS A 284 -4.15 -5.32 -0.73
N LEU A 285 -5.39 -4.88 -0.65
CA LEU A 285 -6.55 -5.58 -1.19
C LEU A 285 -6.47 -5.70 -2.71
N ALA A 286 -6.02 -4.65 -3.41
CA ALA A 286 -5.78 -4.69 -4.85
C ALA A 286 -4.70 -5.71 -5.23
N HIS A 287 -3.59 -5.75 -4.47
CA HIS A 287 -2.55 -6.76 -4.64
C HIS A 287 -3.09 -8.18 -4.45
N LYS A 288 -3.94 -8.42 -3.44
CA LYS A 288 -4.58 -9.72 -3.20
C LYS A 288 -5.57 -10.12 -4.30
N LEU A 289 -6.32 -9.20 -4.89
CA LEU A 289 -7.18 -9.52 -6.04
C LEU A 289 -6.38 -10.08 -7.22
N GLY A 290 -5.15 -9.62 -7.39
CA GLY A 290 -4.24 -10.14 -8.40
C GLY A 290 -3.99 -11.65 -8.30
N SER A 291 -4.11 -12.26 -7.12
CA SER A 291 -3.98 -13.73 -6.97
C SER A 291 -5.24 -14.49 -7.41
N VAL A 292 -6.41 -13.85 -7.39
CA VAL A 292 -7.70 -14.45 -7.78
C VAL A 292 -7.82 -14.60 -9.30
N LEU A 293 -7.06 -13.81 -10.07
CA LEU A 293 -7.00 -13.94 -11.51
C LEU A 293 -6.41 -15.31 -11.91
N LEU A 294 -7.26 -16.24 -12.33
CA LEU A 294 -6.86 -17.60 -12.70
C LEU A 294 -6.23 -17.66 -14.11
N PRO A 295 -5.26 -18.55 -14.36
CA PRO A 295 -4.79 -18.86 -15.71
C PRO A 295 -5.93 -19.19 -16.67
N SER A 296 -5.79 -18.81 -17.94
CA SER A 296 -6.87 -18.99 -18.94
C SER A 296 -7.25 -20.46 -19.13
N HIS A 297 -6.30 -21.40 -19.03
CA HIS A 297 -6.55 -22.84 -19.15
C HIS A 297 -7.35 -23.43 -17.97
N GLN A 298 -7.43 -22.74 -16.83
CA GLN A 298 -8.23 -23.16 -15.67
C GLN A 298 -9.68 -22.67 -15.76
N LEU A 299 -10.02 -21.93 -16.82
CA LEU A 299 -11.38 -21.48 -17.10
C LEU A 299 -12.11 -22.39 -18.11
N GLU A 300 -11.44 -23.39 -18.64
CA GLU A 300 -12.06 -24.36 -19.53
C GLU A 300 -13.11 -25.18 -18.75
N PRO A 301 -14.35 -25.31 -19.26
CA PRO A 301 -15.35 -26.14 -18.62
C PRO A 301 -14.83 -27.57 -18.53
N ILE A 302 -15.00 -28.19 -17.36
CA ILE A 302 -14.78 -29.64 -17.21
C ILE A 302 -15.71 -30.31 -18.21
N GLN A 303 -15.14 -30.90 -19.27
CA GLN A 303 -15.92 -31.73 -20.18
C GLN A 303 -16.51 -32.87 -19.35
N GLN A 304 -17.83 -32.82 -19.10
CA GLN A 304 -18.54 -33.96 -18.55
C GLN A 304 -18.37 -35.08 -19.56
N SER A 305 -17.70 -36.15 -19.15
CA SER A 305 -17.67 -37.38 -19.91
C SER A 305 -19.12 -37.84 -20.07
N GLU A 306 -19.60 -37.87 -21.30
CA GLU A 306 -20.86 -38.55 -21.61
C GLU A 306 -20.73 -39.98 -21.08
N SER A 307 -21.53 -40.29 -20.06
CA SER A 307 -21.68 -41.64 -19.54
C SER A 307 -22.43 -42.45 -20.60
N SER A 308 -21.67 -43.22 -21.38
CA SER A 308 -22.17 -44.33 -22.21
C SER A 308 -22.75 -45.46 -21.36
#